data_AF-A0A7Y2PJ36-F1
#
_entry.id   AF-A0A7Y2PJ36-F1
#
_cell.length_a   1.000
_cell.length_b   1.000
_cell.length_c   1.000
_cell.angle_alpha   90.00
_cell.angle_beta   90.00
_cell.angle_gamma   90.00
#
_symmetry.space_group_name_H-M   'P 1'
#
loop_
_entity.id
_entity.type
_entity.pdbx_description
1 polymer ?
#
loop_
_entity_poly.entity_id
_entity_poly.type
_entity_poly.pdbx_seq_one_letter_code
_entity_poly.pdbx_strand_id
1 'polypeptide(L)'
;TTLALLGQDSFLNTFKYFILFLLTFFTPWSAINLVDYYFINKGRYDLKALSDPRGRYGRWNVLGISVYVAGVLIQLPFVDSHFYSGPMVAQLGGVDISWIVGLVVPGILYYLLARTSVRAVPAVIPQ
;
A
#
# COMPACT_ATOMS: atom_id res chain seq x y z
N THR A 1 -0.20 -40.53 8.86
CA THR A 1 0.97 -39.70 8.49
C THR A 1 0.94 -39.26 7.03
N THR A 2 0.67 -40.14 6.06
CA THR A 2 0.56 -39.78 4.62
C THR A 2 -0.58 -38.82 4.27
N LEU A 3 -1.78 -38.99 4.86
CA LEU A 3 -2.88 -38.03 4.73
C LEU A 3 -2.56 -36.65 5.33
N ALA A 4 -1.75 -36.60 6.40
CA ALA A 4 -1.33 -35.35 7.02
C ALA A 4 -0.33 -34.60 6.16
N LEU A 5 0.60 -35.31 5.50
CA LEU A 5 1.56 -34.73 4.54
C LEU A 5 0.84 -34.17 3.29
N LEU A 6 -0.09 -34.93 2.70
CA LEU A 6 -0.87 -34.48 1.54
C LEU A 6 -1.79 -33.29 1.84
N GLY A 7 -2.40 -33.26 3.04
CA GLY A 7 -3.22 -32.14 3.50
C GLY A 7 -2.40 -30.89 3.85
N GLN A 8 -1.19 -31.06 4.39
CA GLN A 8 -0.30 -29.96 4.75
C GLN A 8 0.17 -29.19 3.51
N ASP A 9 0.55 -29.86 2.42
CA ASP A 9 0.98 -29.19 1.19
C ASP A 9 -0.14 -28.33 0.59
N SER A 10 -1.36 -28.87 0.56
CA SER A 10 -2.54 -28.15 0.07
C SER A 10 -2.87 -26.94 0.95
N PHE A 11 -2.85 -27.11 2.27
CA PHE A 11 -3.10 -26.03 3.21
C PHE A 11 -2.03 -24.92 3.13
N LEU A 12 -0.75 -25.29 3.10
CA LEU A 12 0.35 -24.32 3.00
C LEU A 12 0.30 -23.53 1.70
N ASN A 13 -0.07 -24.16 0.59
CA ASN A 13 -0.26 -23.46 -0.69
C ASN A 13 -1.44 -22.48 -0.62
N THR A 14 -2.60 -22.90 -0.10
CA THR A 14 -3.75 -21.99 0.08
C THR A 14 -3.41 -20.83 1.00
N PHE A 15 -2.73 -21.10 2.11
CA PHE A 15 -2.29 -20.08 3.06
C PHE A 15 -1.28 -19.10 2.43
N LYS A 16 -0.33 -19.61 1.64
CA LYS A 16 0.60 -18.79 0.86
C LYS A 16 -0.15 -17.85 -0.07
N TYR A 17 -1.11 -18.35 -0.84
CA TYR A 17 -1.87 -17.50 -1.77
C TYR A 17 -2.73 -16.46 -1.05
N PHE A 18 -3.27 -16.79 0.13
CA PHE A 18 -3.96 -15.84 0.97
C PHE A 18 -3.04 -14.72 1.47
N ILE A 19 -1.82 -15.04 1.91
CA ILE A 19 -0.83 -14.03 2.30
C ILE A 19 -0.45 -13.16 1.10
N LEU A 20 -0.20 -13.75 -0.07
CA LEU A 20 0.15 -12.98 -1.27
C LEU A 20 -0.97 -12.03 -1.68
N PHE A 21 -2.22 -12.49 -1.62
CA PHE A 21 -3.40 -11.66 -1.86
C PHE A 21 -3.45 -10.48 -0.87
N LEU A 22 -3.29 -10.72 0.43
CA LEU A 22 -3.22 -9.64 1.41
C LEU A 22 -2.06 -8.69 1.11
N LEU A 23 -0.89 -9.22 0.79
CA LEU A 23 0.31 -8.45 0.48
C LEU A 23 0.08 -7.50 -0.70
N THR A 24 -0.70 -7.91 -1.70
CA THR A 24 -1.13 -7.05 -2.82
C THR A 24 -1.80 -5.77 -2.31
N PHE A 25 -2.63 -5.83 -1.26
CA PHE A 25 -3.27 -4.64 -0.69
C PHE A 25 -2.39 -3.92 0.35
N PHE A 26 -1.55 -4.64 1.09
CA PHE A 26 -0.67 -4.06 2.10
C PHE A 26 0.53 -3.32 1.52
N THR A 27 1.01 -3.72 0.33
CA THR A 27 2.16 -3.10 -0.34
C THR A 27 1.92 -1.62 -0.67
N PRO A 28 0.86 -1.24 -1.42
CA PRO A 28 0.57 0.16 -1.72
C PRO A 28 0.27 0.98 -0.46
N TRP A 29 -0.40 0.39 0.55
CA TRP A 29 -0.64 1.06 1.82
C TRP A 29 0.66 1.39 2.57
N SER A 30 1.57 0.41 2.65
CA SER A 30 2.88 0.57 3.30
C SER A 30 3.73 1.62 2.57
N ALA A 31 3.71 1.63 1.23
CA ALA A 31 4.44 2.61 0.44
C ALA A 31 3.98 4.05 0.72
N ILE A 32 2.66 4.28 0.76
CA ILE A 32 2.09 5.58 1.10
C ILE A 32 2.49 5.99 2.51
N ASN A 33 2.35 5.09 3.48
CA ASN A 33 2.69 5.36 4.87
C ASN A 33 4.18 5.67 5.06
N LEU A 34 5.05 4.92 4.38
CA LEU A 34 6.49 5.12 4.42
C LEU A 34 6.87 6.49 3.84
N VAL A 35 6.32 6.85 2.69
CA VAL A 35 6.57 8.15 2.06
C VAL A 35 6.05 9.28 2.93
N ASP A 36 4.85 9.14 3.49
CA ASP A 36 4.27 10.12 4.40
C ASP A 36 5.15 10.32 5.64
N TYR A 37 5.58 9.23 6.27
CA TYR A 37 6.38 9.27 7.48
C TYR A 37 7.78 9.86 7.27
N TYR A 38 8.50 9.37 6.25
CA TYR A 38 9.91 9.73 6.03
C TYR A 38 10.09 11.04 5.25
N PHE A 39 9.26 11.29 4.22
CA PHE A 39 9.47 12.43 3.32
C PHE A 39 8.54 13.61 3.59
N ILE A 40 7.27 13.37 3.96
CA ILE A 40 6.29 14.44 4.17
C ILE A 40 6.33 14.97 5.60
N ASN A 41 5.97 14.13 6.58
CA ASN A 41 5.90 14.51 7.99
C ASN A 41 7.26 14.44 8.69
N LYS A 42 8.24 13.73 8.13
CA LYS A 42 9.60 13.58 8.69
C LYS A 42 9.58 13.15 10.16
N GLY A 43 8.69 12.20 10.49
CA GLY A 43 8.48 11.71 11.85
C GLY A 43 7.70 12.65 12.79
N ARG A 44 7.16 13.78 12.31
CA ARG A 44 6.40 14.75 13.13
C ARG A 44 4.90 14.56 12.94
N TYR A 45 4.26 13.87 13.87
CA TYR A 45 2.81 13.69 13.90
C TYR A 45 2.20 14.36 15.13
N ASP A 46 1.11 15.08 14.91
CA ASP A 46 0.32 15.66 15.99
C ASP A 46 -0.74 14.63 16.44
N LEU A 47 -0.42 13.88 17.49
CA LEU A 47 -1.31 12.85 18.03
C LEU A 47 -2.64 13.42 18.55
N LYS A 48 -2.65 14.68 19.02
CA LYS A 48 -3.88 15.35 19.49
C LYS A 48 -4.79 15.68 18.31
N ALA A 49 -4.22 16.19 17.21
CA ALA A 49 -4.99 16.46 16.00
C ALA A 49 -5.43 15.17 15.28
N LEU A 50 -4.78 14.03 15.52
CA LEU A 50 -5.13 12.73 14.94
C LEU A 50 -6.45 12.18 15.51
N SER A 51 -6.73 12.47 16.79
CA SER A 51 -7.97 12.05 17.47
C SER A 51 -9.11 13.05 17.33
N ASP A 52 -8.84 14.27 16.84
CA ASP A 52 -9.85 15.29 16.58
C ASP A 52 -10.39 15.18 15.13
N PRO A 53 -11.67 14.82 14.93
CA PRO A 53 -12.30 14.78 13.60
C PRO A 53 -12.33 16.13 12.89
N ARG A 54 -12.21 17.24 13.63
CA ARG A 54 -12.12 18.63 13.12
C ARG A 54 -10.68 19.14 13.09
N GLY A 55 -9.72 18.31 13.50
CA GLY A 55 -8.30 18.61 13.49
C GLY A 55 -7.73 18.67 12.08
N ARG A 56 -6.42 18.94 12.00
CA ARG A 56 -5.68 19.12 10.75
C ARG A 56 -5.83 17.97 9.75
N TYR A 57 -5.92 16.74 10.25
CA TYR A 57 -6.00 15.53 9.42
C TYR A 57 -7.41 15.29 8.87
N GLY A 58 -8.41 16.00 9.40
CA GLY A 58 -9.81 15.85 9.03
C GLY A 58 -10.35 14.44 9.30
N ARG A 59 -11.60 14.20 8.87
CA ARG A 59 -12.25 12.89 9.03
C ARG A 59 -11.75 11.84 8.03
N TRP A 60 -11.28 12.29 6.87
CA TRP A 60 -10.92 11.44 5.74
C TRP A 60 -9.69 12.00 5.04
N ASN A 61 -8.64 11.19 4.92
CA ASN A 61 -7.51 11.48 4.06
C ASN A 61 -7.85 11.12 2.62
N VAL A 62 -8.68 11.95 1.96
CA VAL A 62 -9.17 11.71 0.59
C VAL A 62 -8.00 11.55 -0.40
N LEU A 63 -6.90 12.29 -0.19
CA LEU A 63 -5.68 12.17 -1.00
C LEU A 63 -5.01 10.81 -0.81
N GLY A 64 -4.81 10.37 0.44
CA GLY A 64 -4.24 9.05 0.71
C GLY A 64 -5.12 7.92 0.16
N ILE A 65 -6.43 8.03 0.31
CA ILE A 65 -7.40 7.05 -0.19
C ILE A 65 -7.39 7.00 -1.72
N SER A 66 -7.39 8.14 -2.40
CA SER A 66 -7.39 8.18 -3.86
C SER A 66 -6.09 7.61 -4.44
N VAL A 67 -4.94 7.94 -3.83
CA VAL A 67 -3.64 7.37 -4.23
C VAL A 67 -3.58 5.87 -3.97
N TYR A 68 -4.14 5.41 -2.85
CA TYR A 68 -4.21 3.98 -2.53
C TYR A 68 -5.02 3.21 -3.56
N VAL A 69 -6.24 3.68 -3.87
CA VAL A 69 -7.11 3.05 -4.87
C VAL A 69 -6.45 3.07 -6.25
N ALA A 70 -5.85 4.20 -6.65
CA ALA A 70 -5.12 4.30 -7.91
C ALA A 70 -3.92 3.33 -7.96
N GLY A 71 -3.14 3.24 -6.88
CA GLY A 71 -2.00 2.32 -6.79
C GLY A 71 -2.42 0.85 -6.91
N VAL A 72 -3.49 0.46 -6.23
CA VAL A 72 -4.07 -0.90 -6.35
C VAL A 72 -4.52 -1.16 -7.78
N LEU A 73 -5.23 -0.23 -8.42
CA LEU A 73 -5.69 -0.41 -9.80
C LEU A 73 -4.53 -0.48 -10.81
N ILE A 74 -3.47 0.32 -10.61
CA ILE A 74 -2.31 0.35 -11.51
C ILE A 74 -1.45 -0.91 -11.38
N GLN A 75 -1.33 -1.52 -10.19
CA GLN A 75 -0.55 -2.75 -10.05
C GLN A 75 -1.29 -3.99 -10.57
N LEU A 76 -2.64 -4.02 -10.57
CA LEU A 76 -3.43 -5.18 -10.97
C LEU A 76 -3.05 -5.76 -12.35
N PRO A 77 -2.80 -4.95 -13.39
CA PRO A 77 -2.33 -5.45 -14.68
C PRO A 77 -1.00 -6.22 -14.66
N PHE A 78 -0.18 -5.99 -13.63
CA PHE A 78 1.18 -6.53 -13.48
C PHE A 78 1.27 -7.65 -12.44
N VAL A 79 0.17 -7.93 -11.71
CA VAL A 79 0.11 -9.03 -10.73
C VAL A 79 0.10 -10.34 -11.47
N ASP A 80 1.05 -11.20 -11.15
CA ASP A 80 1.00 -12.62 -11.47
C ASP A 80 0.72 -13.42 -10.20
N SER A 81 -0.47 -14.00 -10.11
CA SER A 81 -0.92 -14.80 -8.97
C SER A 81 -1.55 -16.08 -9.46
N HIS A 82 -1.54 -17.12 -8.61
CA HIS A 82 -2.11 -18.43 -8.95
C HIS A 82 -3.58 -18.36 -9.41
N PHE A 83 -4.35 -17.39 -8.90
CA PHE A 83 -5.75 -17.20 -9.25
C PHE A 83 -5.99 -16.17 -10.37
N TYR A 84 -4.99 -15.36 -10.69
CA TYR A 84 -5.14 -14.23 -11.61
C TYR A 84 -3.78 -13.77 -12.15
N SER A 85 -3.63 -13.77 -13.47
CA SER A 85 -2.49 -13.16 -14.17
C SER A 85 -2.98 -11.96 -14.97
N GLY A 86 -2.41 -10.80 -14.69
CA GLY A 86 -2.78 -9.56 -15.37
C GLY A 86 -2.35 -9.53 -16.85
N PRO A 87 -3.02 -8.73 -17.70
CA PRO A 87 -2.77 -8.68 -19.14
C PRO A 87 -1.34 -8.26 -19.53
N MET A 88 -0.60 -7.56 -18.65
CA MET A 88 0.78 -7.16 -18.92
C MET A 88 1.81 -8.25 -18.55
N VAL A 89 1.45 -9.25 -17.74
CA VAL A 89 2.36 -10.31 -17.27
C VAL A 89 2.94 -11.13 -18.42
N ALA A 90 2.11 -11.46 -19.42
CA ALA A 90 2.55 -12.22 -20.60
C ALA A 90 3.63 -11.49 -21.41
N GLN A 91 3.61 -10.15 -21.41
CA GLN A 91 4.60 -9.32 -22.12
C GLN A 91 5.92 -9.21 -21.36
N LEU A 92 5.90 -9.51 -20.06
CA LEU A 92 7.04 -9.43 -19.14
C LEU A 92 7.74 -10.79 -18.93
N GLY A 93 7.34 -11.82 -19.69
CA GLY A 93 7.94 -13.15 -19.60
C GLY A 93 7.50 -13.97 -18.38
N GLY A 94 6.36 -13.65 -17.76
CA GLY A 94 5.82 -14.40 -16.62
C GLY A 94 6.47 -14.05 -15.27
N VAL A 95 7.15 -12.92 -15.18
CA VAL A 95 7.74 -12.42 -13.93
C VAL A 95 6.75 -11.49 -13.21
N ASP A 96 6.48 -11.75 -11.94
CA ASP A 96 5.68 -10.87 -11.08
C ASP A 96 6.47 -9.60 -10.71
N ILE A 97 6.17 -8.50 -11.40
CA ILE A 97 6.72 -7.16 -11.09
C ILE A 97 5.76 -6.29 -10.29
N SER A 98 4.60 -6.83 -9.90
CA SER A 98 3.55 -6.05 -9.23
C SER A 98 4.00 -5.46 -7.90
N TRP A 99 4.90 -6.11 -7.18
CA TRP A 99 5.43 -5.60 -5.91
C TRP A 99 6.28 -4.32 -6.11
N ILE A 100 7.00 -4.20 -7.22
CA ILE A 100 7.76 -2.98 -7.57
C ILE A 100 6.78 -1.88 -7.94
N VAL A 101 5.83 -2.18 -8.83
CA VAL A 101 4.82 -1.21 -9.28
C VAL A 101 3.98 -0.74 -8.09
N GLY A 102 3.55 -1.65 -7.24
CA GLY A 102 2.76 -1.44 -6.04
C GLY A 102 3.49 -0.69 -4.93
N LEU A 103 4.82 -0.60 -4.97
CA LEU A 103 5.60 0.20 -4.03
C LEU A 103 5.96 1.56 -4.64
N VAL A 104 6.45 1.58 -5.87
CA VAL A 104 6.97 2.77 -6.55
C VAL A 104 5.85 3.70 -6.99
N VAL A 105 4.80 3.20 -7.64
CA VAL A 105 3.72 4.03 -8.18
C VAL A 105 2.97 4.79 -7.08
N PRO A 106 2.38 4.13 -6.07
CA PRO A 106 1.66 4.85 -5.02
C PRO A 106 2.60 5.69 -4.15
N GLY A 107 3.85 5.26 -3.94
CA GLY A 107 4.84 6.06 -3.21
C GLY A 107 5.15 7.38 -3.92
N ILE A 108 5.48 7.35 -5.22
CA ILE A 108 5.75 8.56 -6.01
C ILE A 108 4.49 9.41 -6.13
N LEU A 109 3.35 8.80 -6.46
CA LEU A 109 2.10 9.52 -6.63
C LEU A 109 1.70 10.24 -5.34
N TYR A 110 1.82 9.55 -4.20
CA TYR A 110 1.58 10.15 -2.89
C TYR A 110 2.55 11.30 -2.62
N TYR A 111 3.85 11.11 -2.84
CA TYR A 111 4.86 12.15 -2.63
C TYR A 111 4.55 13.42 -3.42
N LEU A 112 4.26 13.26 -4.72
CA LEU A 112 4.02 14.39 -5.63
C LEU A 112 2.74 15.17 -5.31
N LEU A 113 1.69 14.49 -4.83
CA LEU A 113 0.42 15.12 -4.46
C LEU A 113 0.45 15.66 -3.02
N ALA A 114 1.06 14.93 -2.09
CA ALA A 114 1.13 15.33 -0.70
C ALA A 114 2.03 16.55 -0.52
N ARG A 115 3.15 16.67 -1.25
CA ARG A 115 4.02 17.85 -1.18
C ARG A 115 3.33 19.16 -1.58
N THR A 116 2.29 19.11 -2.42
CA THR A 116 1.54 20.29 -2.87
C THR A 116 0.29 20.56 -2.05
N SER A 117 -0.27 19.51 -1.43
CA SER A 117 -1.60 19.56 -0.80
C SER A 117 -1.56 19.51 0.72
N VAL A 118 -0.56 18.84 1.32
CA VAL A 118 -0.46 18.69 2.78
C VAL A 118 0.23 19.92 3.36
N ARG A 119 -0.50 20.69 4.17
CA ARG A 119 0.12 21.75 4.97
C ARG A 119 1.20 21.12 5.86
N ALA A 120 2.40 21.68 5.91
CA ALA A 120 3.48 21.25 6.80
C ALA A 120 3.13 21.47 8.28
N VAL A 121 3.37 20.48 9.15
CA VAL A 121 3.16 20.60 10.61
C VAL A 121 3.97 21.80 11.14
N PRO A 122 3.33 22.82 11.75
CA PRO A 122 4.04 23.97 12.29
C PRO A 122 5.02 23.53 13.37
N ALA A 123 6.17 24.20 13.44
CA ALA A 123 7.27 23.85 14.35
C ALA A 123 6.90 23.98 15.84
N VAL A 124 5.82 24.71 16.15
CA VAL A 124 5.29 24.91 17.49
C VAL A 124 3.90 24.28 17.56
N ILE A 125 3.78 23.20 18.33
CA ILE A 125 2.49 22.63 18.72
C ILE A 125 2.01 23.50 19.90
N PRO A 126 0.94 24.30 19.77
CA PRO A 126 0.38 25.00 20.93
C PRO A 126 -0.01 23.95 21.99
N GLN A 127 0.51 24.14 23.20
CA GLN A 127 0.38 23.22 24.34
C GLN A 127 -1.08 23.00 24.73
#